data_AF-A0A1H3DB21-F1
#
_entry.id   AF-A0A1H3DB21-F1
#
_cell.length_a   1.000
_cell.length_b   1.000
_cell.length_c   1.000
_cell.angle_alpha   90.00
_cell.angle_beta   90.00
_cell.angle_gamma   90.00
#
_symmetry.space_group_name_H-M   'P 1'
#
loop_
_entity.id
_entity.type
_entity.pdbx_description
1 polymer ?
#
loop_
_entity_poly.entity_id
_entity_poly.type
_entity_poly.pdbx_seq_one_letter_code
_entity_poly.pdbx_strand_id
1 'polypeptide(L)'
;MSHSQHSKTRDLVRAGARGLVGAMAMTGIRTLTGNVGLVEETPPEAIVGKHAPESVQQLPVESRTALTEAAHWSYGAVAGLGYNVLPRKIRSLPWSGPAYGLIIWLAFEAVIAPLLAVRPTRRRLLGRLVIALDHAVYGIVVAGRLAPDPDAVKRPADERGTATS
;
A
#
# COMPACT_ATOMS: atom_id res chain seq x y z
N MET A 1 10.76 -30.70 -9.58
CA MET A 1 10.21 -29.37 -9.99
C MET A 1 9.04 -28.85 -9.13
N SER A 2 8.38 -29.67 -8.29
CA SER A 2 7.22 -29.25 -7.46
C SER A 2 7.54 -28.27 -6.31
N HIS A 3 8.73 -28.35 -5.69
CA HIS A 3 9.10 -27.48 -4.55
C HIS A 3 9.30 -26.01 -4.90
N SER A 4 9.78 -25.70 -6.12
CA SER A 4 10.07 -24.31 -6.54
C SER A 4 8.79 -23.52 -6.88
N GLN A 5 7.74 -24.19 -7.35
CA GLN A 5 6.46 -23.54 -7.65
C GLN A 5 5.73 -23.13 -6.37
N HIS A 6 5.72 -24.00 -5.36
CA HIS A 6 5.08 -23.73 -4.07
C HIS A 6 5.70 -22.53 -3.33
N SER A 7 7.02 -22.32 -3.39
CA SER A 7 7.64 -21.16 -2.76
C SER A 7 7.29 -19.85 -3.47
N LYS A 8 7.37 -19.82 -4.80
CA LYS A 8 7.02 -18.64 -5.61
C LYS A 8 5.57 -18.20 -5.40
N THR A 9 4.63 -19.14 -5.38
CA THR A 9 3.21 -18.83 -5.15
C THR A 9 2.98 -18.27 -3.75
N ARG A 10 3.64 -18.81 -2.72
CA ARG A 10 3.54 -18.29 -1.33
C ARG A 10 4.11 -16.88 -1.19
N ASP A 11 5.20 -16.58 -1.90
CA ASP A 11 5.82 -15.25 -1.90
C ASP A 11 4.93 -14.20 -2.58
N LEU A 12 4.27 -14.58 -3.68
CA LEU A 12 3.28 -13.74 -4.36
C LEU A 12 2.05 -13.49 -3.49
N VAL A 13 1.48 -14.54 -2.89
CA VAL A 13 0.33 -14.40 -1.98
C VAL A 13 0.67 -13.50 -0.80
N ARG A 14 1.86 -13.66 -0.19
CA ARG A 14 2.31 -12.79 0.91
C ARG A 14 2.48 -11.34 0.46
N ALA A 15 3.03 -11.09 -0.72
CA ALA A 15 3.21 -9.73 -1.22
C ALA A 15 1.88 -9.04 -1.53
N GLY A 16 0.94 -9.76 -2.16
CA GLY A 16 -0.42 -9.25 -2.37
C GLY A 16 -1.13 -8.97 -1.05
N ALA A 17 -1.03 -9.87 -0.08
CA ALA A 17 -1.62 -9.69 1.25
C ALA A 17 -1.02 -8.48 1.99
N ARG A 18 0.30 -8.28 1.92
CA ARG A 18 0.95 -7.10 2.51
C ARG A 18 0.51 -5.80 1.83
N GLY A 19 0.38 -5.81 0.51
CA GLY A 19 -0.17 -4.69 -0.24
C GLY A 19 -1.60 -4.34 0.18
N LEU A 20 -2.44 -5.35 0.35
CA LEU A 20 -3.81 -5.19 0.85
C LEU A 20 -3.83 -4.58 2.26
N VAL A 21 -3.08 -5.16 3.20
CA VAL A 21 -3.00 -4.67 4.58
C VAL A 21 -2.47 -3.24 4.64
N GLY A 22 -1.44 -2.91 3.85
CA GLY A 22 -0.93 -1.56 3.76
C GLY A 22 -1.98 -0.56 3.26
N ALA A 23 -2.80 -0.95 2.28
CA ALA A 23 -3.85 -0.10 1.75
C ALA A 23 -5.03 0.07 2.71
N MET A 24 -5.39 -0.97 3.46
CA MET A 24 -6.36 -0.86 4.55
C MET A 24 -5.87 0.08 5.66
N ALA A 25 -4.59 -0.03 6.05
CA ALA A 25 -3.99 0.86 7.03
C ALA A 25 -4.02 2.33 6.57
N MET A 26 -3.68 2.58 5.30
CA MET A 26 -3.78 3.91 4.69
C MET A 26 -5.21 4.45 4.69
N THR A 27 -6.20 3.60 4.37
CA THR A 27 -7.63 3.97 4.44
C THR A 27 -8.02 4.38 5.85
N GLY A 28 -7.61 3.62 6.86
CA GLY A 28 -7.87 3.94 8.27
C GLY A 28 -7.24 5.28 8.71
N ILE A 29 -5.98 5.54 8.35
CA ILE A 29 -5.34 6.84 8.66
C ILE A 29 -6.06 7.98 7.94
N ARG A 30 -6.54 7.74 6.72
CA ARG A 30 -7.31 8.72 5.95
C ARG A 30 -8.65 9.06 6.59
N THR A 31 -9.39 8.06 7.06
CA THR A 31 -10.66 8.27 7.78
C THR A 31 -10.41 9.07 9.05
N LEU A 32 -9.36 8.75 9.81
CA LEU A 32 -9.00 9.49 11.02
C LEU A 32 -8.61 10.95 10.71
N THR A 33 -7.78 11.18 9.70
CA THR A 33 -7.28 12.51 9.32
C THR A 33 -8.32 13.38 8.61
N GLY A 34 -9.24 12.77 7.85
CA GLY A 34 -10.40 13.43 7.26
C GLY A 34 -11.40 13.90 8.32
N ASN A 35 -11.66 13.06 9.33
CA ASN A 35 -12.56 13.41 10.45
C ASN A 35 -12.05 14.60 11.29
N VAL A 36 -10.74 14.86 11.32
CA VAL A 36 -10.15 16.02 11.99
C VAL A 36 -9.88 17.21 11.04
N GLY A 37 -10.37 17.14 9.80
CA GLY A 37 -10.25 18.23 8.81
C GLY A 37 -8.82 18.48 8.31
N LEU A 38 -7.91 17.52 8.46
CA LEU A 38 -6.51 17.67 8.02
C LEU A 38 -6.32 17.38 6.53
N VAL A 39 -7.24 16.63 5.91
CA VAL A 39 -7.21 16.26 4.49
C VAL A 39 -8.63 16.39 3.91
N GLU A 40 -8.86 17.42 3.10
CA GLU A 40 -10.06 17.53 2.26
C GLU A 40 -9.93 16.60 1.05
N GLU A 41 -10.99 15.81 0.82
CA GLU A 41 -11.28 14.87 -0.28
C GLU A 41 -10.09 14.19 -0.97
N THR A 42 -10.09 12.86 -0.95
CA THR A 42 -9.08 12.06 -1.64
C THR A 42 -9.33 12.05 -3.14
N PRO A 43 -8.27 12.01 -3.97
CA PRO A 43 -8.44 11.95 -5.42
C PRO A 43 -9.34 10.77 -5.88
N PRO A 44 -9.33 9.57 -5.25
CA PRO A 44 -10.33 8.53 -5.49
C PRO A 44 -11.80 8.97 -5.37
N GLU A 45 -12.19 9.73 -4.35
CA GLU A 45 -13.60 10.20 -4.25
C GLU A 45 -13.91 11.23 -5.35
N ALA A 46 -12.94 12.07 -5.71
CA ALA A 46 -13.09 13.00 -6.84
C ALA A 46 -13.21 12.27 -8.20
N ILE A 47 -12.57 11.10 -8.37
CA ILE A 47 -12.73 10.22 -9.54
C ILE A 47 -14.15 9.68 -9.61
N VAL A 48 -14.66 9.12 -8.51
CA VAL A 48 -15.99 8.53 -8.49
C VAL A 48 -17.09 9.59 -8.61
N GLY A 49 -16.85 10.79 -8.09
CA GLY A 49 -17.74 11.94 -8.27
C GLY A 49 -17.80 12.47 -9.71
N LYS A 50 -16.69 12.46 -10.46
CA LYS A 50 -16.61 13.12 -11.79
C LYS A 50 -16.56 12.19 -13.01
N HIS A 51 -16.06 10.97 -12.87
CA HIS A 51 -15.75 10.08 -14.01
C HIS A 51 -16.35 8.67 -13.88
N ALA A 52 -17.15 8.40 -12.83
CA ALA A 52 -17.81 7.11 -12.74
C ALA A 52 -18.94 6.99 -13.77
N PRO A 53 -19.17 5.80 -14.35
CA PRO A 53 -20.35 5.53 -15.18
C PRO A 53 -21.63 5.96 -14.47
N GLU A 54 -22.64 6.38 -15.24
CA GLU A 54 -23.90 6.91 -14.68
C GLU A 54 -24.56 5.95 -13.68
N SER A 55 -24.38 4.64 -13.87
CA SER A 55 -24.80 3.58 -12.94
C SER A 55 -24.13 3.65 -11.57
N VAL A 56 -22.86 4.07 -11.49
CA VAL A 56 -22.14 4.30 -10.23
C VAL A 56 -22.52 5.66 -9.63
N GLN A 57 -22.88 6.63 -10.47
CA GLN A 57 -23.43 7.91 -10.02
C GLN A 57 -24.88 7.82 -9.51
N GLN A 58 -25.58 6.71 -9.75
CA GLN A 58 -26.90 6.49 -9.16
C GLN A 58 -26.84 5.79 -7.80
N LEU A 59 -25.65 5.35 -7.38
CA LEU A 59 -25.47 4.71 -6.09
C LEU A 59 -25.47 5.73 -4.93
N PRO A 60 -25.97 5.33 -3.75
CA PRO A 60 -25.82 6.08 -2.50
C PRO A 60 -24.35 6.44 -2.24
N VAL A 61 -24.12 7.58 -1.58
CA VAL A 61 -22.77 8.11 -1.29
C VAL A 61 -21.93 7.05 -0.55
N GLU A 62 -22.55 6.32 0.36
CA GLU A 62 -21.93 5.25 1.14
C GLU A 62 -21.42 4.11 0.25
N SER A 63 -22.20 3.73 -0.76
CA SER A 63 -21.82 2.67 -1.72
C SER A 63 -20.69 3.12 -2.64
N ARG A 64 -20.67 4.41 -3.02
CA ARG A 64 -19.57 5.00 -3.80
C ARG A 64 -18.27 5.05 -3.01
N THR A 65 -18.34 5.41 -1.73
CA THR A 65 -17.18 5.38 -0.82
C THR A 65 -16.63 3.96 -0.69
N ALA A 66 -17.50 2.97 -0.43
CA ALA A 66 -17.07 1.57 -0.32
C ALA A 66 -16.42 1.04 -1.62
N LEU A 67 -16.95 1.42 -2.79
CA LEU A 67 -16.36 1.04 -4.08
C LEU A 67 -14.99 1.70 -4.29
N THR A 68 -14.87 2.96 -3.88
CA THR A 68 -13.62 3.73 -3.94
C THR A 68 -12.55 3.09 -3.06
N GLU A 69 -12.90 2.73 -1.84
CA GLU A 69 -12.03 2.02 -0.90
C GLU A 69 -11.62 0.64 -1.44
N ALA A 70 -12.57 -0.14 -1.98
CA ALA A 70 -12.30 -1.44 -2.56
C ALA A 70 -11.35 -1.35 -3.78
N ALA A 71 -11.53 -0.34 -4.64
CA ALA A 71 -10.61 -0.07 -5.73
C ALA A 71 -9.22 0.28 -5.20
N HIS A 72 -9.14 1.14 -4.17
CA HIS A 72 -7.89 1.53 -3.53
C HIS A 72 -7.15 0.33 -2.92
N TRP A 73 -7.87 -0.56 -2.25
CA TRP A 73 -7.33 -1.81 -1.71
C TRP A 73 -6.81 -2.74 -2.81
N SER A 74 -7.54 -2.84 -3.92
CA SER A 74 -7.15 -3.64 -5.08
C SER A 74 -5.87 -3.11 -5.73
N TYR A 75 -5.78 -1.80 -5.93
CA TYR A 75 -4.55 -1.15 -6.39
C TYR A 75 -3.39 -1.40 -5.42
N GLY A 76 -3.64 -1.30 -4.12
CA GLY A 76 -2.67 -1.58 -3.07
C GLY A 76 -2.14 -3.01 -3.10
N ALA A 77 -3.01 -4.00 -3.34
CA ALA A 77 -2.62 -5.40 -3.48
C ALA A 77 -1.74 -5.62 -4.73
N VAL A 78 -2.14 -5.06 -5.88
CA VAL A 78 -1.37 -5.14 -7.14
C VAL A 78 -0.02 -4.45 -7.01
N ALA A 79 0.02 -3.26 -6.42
CA ALA A 79 1.26 -2.56 -6.13
C ALA A 79 2.14 -3.31 -5.12
N GLY A 80 1.57 -4.04 -4.17
CA GLY A 80 2.31 -4.93 -3.27
C GLY A 80 3.03 -6.05 -4.01
N LEU A 81 2.39 -6.64 -5.03
CA LEU A 81 3.03 -7.62 -5.92
C LEU A 81 4.20 -7.01 -6.69
N GLY A 82 4.06 -5.77 -7.15
CA GLY A 82 5.11 -5.03 -7.86
C GLY A 82 6.42 -4.91 -7.07
N TYR A 83 6.35 -4.82 -5.74
CA TYR A 83 7.55 -4.73 -4.91
C TYR A 83 8.44 -5.98 -5.01
N ASN A 84 7.86 -7.17 -5.25
CA ASN A 84 8.64 -8.40 -5.40
C ASN A 84 9.45 -8.46 -6.70
N VAL A 85 9.13 -7.60 -7.68
CA VAL A 85 9.91 -7.46 -8.92
C VAL A 85 11.26 -6.81 -8.63
N LEU A 86 11.39 -6.04 -7.53
CA LEU A 86 12.66 -5.40 -7.19
C LEU A 86 13.74 -6.44 -6.88
N PRO A 87 14.98 -6.22 -7.39
CA PRO A 87 16.14 -7.03 -7.05
C PRO A 87 16.31 -7.19 -5.55
N ARG A 88 16.73 -8.39 -5.10
CA ARG A 88 16.92 -8.70 -3.68
C ARG A 88 17.89 -7.71 -2.99
N LYS A 89 18.90 -7.22 -3.71
CA LYS A 89 19.86 -6.20 -3.24
C LYS A 89 19.19 -4.87 -2.89
N ILE A 90 18.13 -4.50 -3.60
CA ILE A 90 17.37 -3.27 -3.33
C ILE A 90 16.41 -3.52 -2.18
N ARG A 91 15.70 -4.65 -2.18
CA ARG A 91 14.78 -5.03 -1.09
C ARG A 91 15.46 -5.19 0.28
N SER A 92 16.76 -5.51 0.32
CA SER A 92 17.51 -5.58 1.57
C SER A 92 17.74 -4.22 2.23
N LEU A 93 17.70 -3.11 1.46
CA LEU A 93 17.91 -1.77 1.98
C LEU A 93 16.76 -1.35 2.92
N PRO A 94 17.05 -0.73 4.07
CA PRO A 94 16.03 -0.36 5.06
C PRO A 94 15.04 0.69 4.54
N TRP A 95 15.49 1.57 3.64
CA TRP A 95 14.68 2.64 3.06
C TRP A 95 13.89 2.21 1.81
N SER A 96 14.11 1.01 1.28
CA SER A 96 13.51 0.58 0.00
C SER A 96 11.98 0.52 0.05
N GLY A 97 11.41 0.09 1.18
CA GLY A 97 9.97 0.10 1.43
C GLY A 97 9.38 1.51 1.39
N PRO A 98 9.80 2.41 2.30
CA PRO A 98 9.36 3.81 2.30
C PRO A 98 9.50 4.49 0.93
N ALA A 99 10.66 4.35 0.27
CA ALA A 99 10.88 4.93 -1.04
C ALA A 99 9.95 4.37 -2.11
N TYR A 100 9.69 3.06 -2.09
CA TYR A 100 8.72 2.43 -3.00
C TYR A 100 7.31 3.01 -2.84
N GLY A 101 6.85 3.18 -1.59
CA GLY A 101 5.57 3.79 -1.29
C GLY A 101 5.48 5.24 -1.77
N LEU A 102 6.54 6.05 -1.55
CA LEU A 102 6.61 7.43 -2.05
C LEU A 102 6.64 7.50 -3.58
N ILE A 103 7.28 6.55 -4.26
CA ILE A 103 7.25 6.47 -5.73
C ILE A 103 5.84 6.18 -6.22
N ILE A 104 5.11 5.26 -5.57
CA ILE A 104 3.69 5.01 -5.91
C ILE A 104 2.86 6.26 -5.73
N TRP A 105 3.05 6.99 -4.63
CA TRP A 105 2.38 8.27 -4.40
C TRP A 105 2.65 9.28 -5.52
N LEU A 106 3.92 9.48 -5.87
CA LEU A 106 4.33 10.41 -6.92
C LEU A 106 3.81 9.98 -8.29
N ALA A 107 3.83 8.69 -8.61
CA ALA A 107 3.27 8.15 -9.84
C ALA A 107 1.76 8.41 -9.91
N PHE A 108 1.05 8.24 -8.80
CA PHE A 108 -0.36 8.56 -8.70
C PHE A 108 -0.60 10.07 -8.90
N GLU A 109 0.17 10.94 -8.23
CA GLU A 109 0.05 12.40 -8.40
C GLU A 109 0.39 12.85 -9.83
N ALA A 110 1.41 12.25 -10.47
CA ALA A 110 1.85 12.61 -11.81
C ALA A 110 0.96 12.07 -12.94
N VAL A 111 0.28 10.95 -12.74
CA VAL A 111 -0.56 10.32 -13.76
C VAL A 111 -2.03 10.65 -13.55
N ILE A 112 -2.55 10.41 -12.34
CA ILE A 112 -3.98 10.46 -12.07
C ILE A 112 -4.44 11.91 -11.84
N ALA A 113 -3.68 12.73 -11.09
CA ALA A 113 -4.09 14.11 -10.81
C ALA A 113 -4.26 14.99 -12.07
N PRO A 114 -3.35 14.98 -13.07
CA PRO A 114 -3.54 15.76 -14.29
C PRO A 114 -4.67 15.23 -15.17
N LEU A 115 -4.86 13.90 -15.24
CA LEU A 115 -5.95 13.29 -16.01
C LEU A 115 -7.34 13.69 -15.50
N LEU A 116 -7.46 14.10 -14.23
CA LEU A 116 -8.73 14.43 -13.58
C LEU A 116 -9.02 15.93 -13.51
N ALA A 117 -8.13 16.78 -14.04
CA ALA A 117 -8.26 18.25 -14.04
C ALA A 117 -8.68 18.82 -12.67
N VAL A 118 -8.27 18.17 -11.58
CA VAL A 118 -8.48 18.69 -10.23
C VAL A 118 -7.51 19.85 -10.10
N ARG A 119 -8.03 21.09 -10.18
CA ARG A 119 -7.22 22.27 -9.87
C ARG A 119 -6.52 21.98 -8.55
N PRO A 120 -5.21 22.23 -8.42
CA PRO A 120 -4.52 22.09 -7.15
C PRO A 120 -5.18 23.09 -6.20
N THR A 121 -6.23 22.66 -5.50
CA THR A 121 -6.65 23.31 -4.28
C THR A 121 -5.40 23.38 -3.45
N ARG A 122 -5.14 24.55 -2.87
CA ARG A 122 -3.95 24.83 -2.07
C ARG A 122 -4.00 23.91 -0.83
N ARG A 123 -3.72 22.62 -1.01
CA ARG A 123 -3.60 21.64 0.06
C ARG A 123 -2.47 22.16 0.91
N ARG A 124 -2.76 22.49 2.18
CA ARG A 124 -1.73 22.92 3.15
C ARG A 124 -0.59 21.90 3.07
N LEU A 125 0.66 22.37 3.17
CA LEU A 125 1.86 21.50 3.15
C LEU A 125 1.70 20.29 4.09
N LEU A 126 1.02 20.51 5.22
CA LEU A 126 0.61 19.47 6.17
C LEU A 126 -0.20 18.33 5.54
N GLY A 127 -1.20 18.61 4.70
CA GLY A 127 -1.99 17.58 4.03
C GLY A 127 -1.16 16.74 3.04
N ARG A 128 -0.19 17.37 2.36
CA ARG A 128 0.77 16.64 1.50
C ARG A 128 1.70 15.74 2.32
N LEU A 129 2.18 16.23 3.46
CA LEU A 129 3.03 15.45 4.36
C LEU A 129 2.30 14.24 4.95
N VAL A 130 1.03 14.40 5.34
CA VAL A 130 0.20 13.31 5.84
C VAL A 130 0.02 12.24 4.76
N ILE A 131 -0.32 12.62 3.53
CA ILE A 131 -0.45 11.67 2.42
C ILE A 131 0.88 10.96 2.12
N ALA A 132 2.00 11.70 2.11
CA ALA A 132 3.32 11.13 1.90
C ALA A 132 3.69 10.14 3.02
N LEU A 133 3.34 10.46 4.27
CA LEU A 133 3.56 9.60 5.43
C LEU A 133 2.77 8.29 5.31
N ASP A 134 1.50 8.35 4.92
CA ASP A 134 0.69 7.15 4.71
C ASP A 134 1.31 6.23 3.66
N HIS A 135 1.86 6.81 2.59
CA HIS A 135 2.51 6.04 1.53
C HIS A 135 3.86 5.46 1.98
N ALA A 136 4.61 6.19 2.80
CA ALA A 136 5.79 5.63 3.44
C ALA A 136 5.43 4.42 4.33
N VAL A 137 4.35 4.53 5.13
CA VAL A 137 3.83 3.43 5.96
C VAL A 137 3.40 2.24 5.11
N TYR A 138 2.65 2.46 4.03
CA TYR A 138 2.32 1.43 3.06
C TYR A 138 3.57 0.70 2.56
N GLY A 139 4.61 1.45 2.17
CA GLY A 139 5.89 0.91 1.73
C GLY A 139 6.60 0.05 2.77
N ILE A 140 6.53 0.44 4.04
CA ILE A 140 7.07 -0.34 5.17
C ILE A 140 6.33 -1.69 5.32
N VAL A 141 4.99 -1.67 5.21
CA VAL A 141 4.16 -2.88 5.29
C VAL A 141 4.47 -3.82 4.13
N VAL A 142 4.53 -3.30 2.90
CA VAL A 142 4.85 -4.07 1.69
C VAL A 142 6.22 -4.72 1.76
N ALA A 143 7.22 -4.00 2.28
CA ALA A 143 8.56 -4.54 2.51
C ALA A 143 8.61 -5.66 3.57
N GLY A 144 7.49 -5.95 4.24
CA GLY A 144 7.40 -7.02 5.23
C GLY A 144 8.11 -6.71 6.54
N ARG A 145 8.38 -5.42 6.81
CA ARG A 145 9.12 -4.98 8.01
C ARG A 145 8.24 -4.93 9.27
N LEU A 146 6.93 -5.15 9.13
CA LEU A 146 5.95 -5.18 10.22
C LEU A 146 5.36 -6.58 10.47
N ALA A 147 5.71 -7.59 9.66
CA ALA A 147 5.30 -8.97 9.88
C ALA A 147 6.51 -9.77 10.38
N PRO A 148 6.41 -10.50 11.52
CA PRO A 148 7.48 -11.36 12.00
C PRO A 148 7.92 -12.33 10.91
N ASP A 149 9.24 -12.52 10.78
CA ASP A 149 9.79 -13.50 9.86
C ASP A 149 9.35 -14.90 10.34
N PRO A 150 8.51 -15.65 9.59
CA PRO A 150 8.09 -16.99 9.98
C PRO A 150 9.27 -17.95 10.13
N ASP A 151 10.41 -17.64 9.50
CA ASP A 151 11.63 -18.43 9.61
C ASP A 151 12.39 -18.16 10.92
N ALA A 152 12.08 -17.07 11.63
CA ALA A 152 12.58 -16.83 12.98
C ALA A 152 12.04 -17.86 13.99
N VAL A 153 10.83 -18.37 13.75
CA VAL A 153 10.18 -19.42 14.57
C VAL A 153 10.71 -20.82 14.21
N LYS A 154 11.30 -20.99 13.02
CA LYS A 154 11.76 -22.29 12.52
C LYS A 154 13.19 -22.66 12.88
N ARG A 155 14.02 -21.77 13.45
CA ARG A 155 15.34 -22.17 13.98
C ARG A 155 15.12 -23.08 15.20
N PRO A 156 15.32 -24.40 15.10
CA PRO A 156 15.30 -25.25 16.27
C PRO A 156 16.50 -24.88 17.13
N ALA A 157 16.38 -25.03 18.44
CA ALA A 157 17.45 -24.82 19.42
C ALA A 157 18.61 -25.83 19.31
N ASP A 158 18.84 -26.42 18.14
CA ASP A 158 19.77 -27.52 17.87
C ASP A 158 21.22 -27.01 17.72
N GLU A 159 21.45 -25.84 17.11
CA GLU A 159 22.82 -25.35 16.84
C GLU A 159 23.52 -24.70 18.05
N ARG A 160 22.94 -24.75 19.26
CA ARG A 160 23.60 -24.26 20.50
C ARG A 160 24.30 -25.36 21.31
N GLY A 161 24.24 -26.63 20.89
CA GLY A 161 24.73 -27.76 21.68
C GLY A 161 26.07 -28.38 21.27
N THR A 162 26.70 -27.98 20.16
CA THR A 162 27.89 -28.67 19.60
C THR A 162 29.06 -27.72 19.38
N ALA A 163 29.50 -27.05 20.44
CA ALA A 163 30.76 -26.31 20.44
C ALA A 163 31.45 -26.36 21.81
N THR A 164 31.63 -27.55 22.35
CA THR A 164 32.69 -27.85 23.33
C THR A 164 33.12 -29.30 23.12
N SER A 165 34.25 -29.48 22.45
CA SER A 165 35.10 -30.66 22.52
C SER A 165 36.53 -30.15 22.66
#